data_AF-A0A8K0MZL0-F1
#
_entry.id   AF-A0A8K0MZL0-F1
#
_cell.length_a   1.000
_cell.length_b   1.000
_cell.length_c   1.000
_cell.angle_alpha   90.00
_cell.angle_beta   90.00
_cell.angle_gamma   90.00
#
_symmetry.space_group_name_H-M   'P 1'
#
loop_
_entity.id
_entity.type
_entity.pdbx_description
1 polymer ?
#
loop_
_entity_poly.entity_id
_entity_poly.type
_entity_poly.pdbx_seq_one_letter_code
_entity_poly.pdbx_strand_id
1 'polypeptide(L)'
;MDGWSQLLETLPLPNIKWICPTAPTRPVAVFGGFPCTAWFDVGELSEDGPDDVEGMDSSAAHVANLLSTEPADIKIGVGGFSMGAATALYSATCFANGKYGNGNPYPVNLSAVVGLSGWLPCSRSLKNKVESSQAAARRAASLPLLLCHGRGLCNLKIWFISSAD
;
A
#
# COMPACT_ATOMS: atom_id res chain seq x y z
N MET A 1 -5.66 16.22 11.94
CA MET A 1 -5.18 17.10 10.84
C MET A 1 -3.78 16.63 10.54
N ASP A 2 -3.65 15.88 9.46
CA ASP A 2 -2.69 14.79 9.44
C ASP A 2 -1.56 15.24 8.52
N GLY A 3 -0.31 15.16 8.99
CA GLY A 3 0.80 15.94 8.39
C GLY A 3 1.07 15.71 6.90
N TRP A 4 0.44 14.70 6.29
CA TRP A 4 0.54 14.40 4.86
C TRP A 4 -0.52 15.09 4.00
N SER A 5 -1.71 15.43 4.51
CA SER A 5 -2.63 16.27 3.73
C SER A 5 -2.00 17.65 3.50
N GLN A 6 -1.54 18.28 4.58
CA GLN A 6 -0.84 19.56 4.54
C GLN A 6 0.42 19.53 3.67
N LEU A 7 1.20 18.45 3.69
CA LEU A 7 2.37 18.30 2.80
C LEU A 7 1.97 18.18 1.33
N LEU A 8 1.00 17.32 1.01
CA LEU A 8 0.55 17.07 -0.36
C LEU A 8 -0.17 18.28 -0.98
N GLU A 9 -0.84 19.09 -0.17
CA GLU A 9 -1.42 20.38 -0.54
C GLU A 9 -0.37 21.43 -0.95
N THR A 10 0.91 21.29 -0.56
CA THR A 10 1.99 22.18 -1.05
C THR A 10 2.50 21.81 -2.45
N LEU A 11 2.13 20.65 -2.99
CA LEU A 11 2.62 20.22 -4.30
C LEU A 11 1.86 20.93 -5.43
N PRO A 12 2.54 21.37 -6.51
CA PRO A 12 1.92 22.06 -7.66
C PRO A 12 1.18 21.08 -8.58
N LEU A 13 0.19 20.36 -8.04
CA LEU A 13 -0.56 19.28 -8.67
C LEU A 13 -2.08 19.56 -8.61
N PRO A 14 -2.57 20.66 -9.22
CA PRO A 14 -3.92 21.19 -9.01
C PRO A 14 -5.06 20.28 -9.48
N ASN A 15 -4.76 19.24 -10.26
CA ASN A 15 -5.72 18.27 -10.77
C ASN A 15 -5.81 16.98 -9.93
N ILE A 16 -5.19 16.95 -8.74
CA ILE A 16 -5.19 15.79 -7.85
C ILE A 16 -5.99 16.08 -6.58
N LYS A 17 -7.01 15.26 -6.33
CA LYS A 17 -7.69 15.17 -5.03
C LYS A 17 -6.89 14.22 -4.13
N TRP A 18 -6.36 14.72 -3.03
CA TRP A 18 -5.68 13.90 -2.04
C TRP A 18 -6.68 13.30 -1.04
N ILE A 19 -6.54 12.01 -0.76
CA ILE A 19 -7.29 11.31 0.30
C ILE A 19 -6.26 10.67 1.22
N CYS A 20 -6.22 11.12 2.47
CA CYS A 20 -5.21 10.71 3.45
C CYS A 20 -5.90 10.00 4.63
N PRO A 21 -6.22 8.70 4.54
CA PRO A 21 -6.84 7.98 5.64
C PRO A 21 -5.83 7.68 6.76
N THR A 22 -6.28 7.80 8.01
CA THR A 22 -5.62 7.26 9.21
C THR A 22 -5.69 5.73 9.18
N ALA A 23 -4.65 5.05 9.64
CA ALA A 23 -4.69 3.59 9.80
C ALA A 23 -5.55 3.20 11.02
N PRO A 24 -6.24 2.04 11.05
CA PRO A 24 -7.05 1.63 12.20
C PRO A 24 -6.18 1.16 13.39
N THR A 25 -6.62 1.44 14.61
CA THR A 25 -5.95 1.02 15.86
C THR A 25 -6.00 -0.48 16.04
N ARG A 26 -4.84 -1.14 16.15
CA ARG A 26 -4.73 -2.59 16.39
C ARG A 26 -3.50 -2.92 17.26
N PRO A 27 -3.48 -4.05 17.99
CA PRO A 27 -2.23 -4.59 18.53
C PRO A 27 -1.23 -4.82 17.41
N VAL A 28 0.06 -4.51 17.64
CA VAL A 28 1.14 -4.82 16.70
C VAL A 28 2.21 -5.68 17.39
N ALA A 29 2.53 -6.83 16.80
CA ALA A 29 3.38 -7.86 17.39
C ALA A 29 4.83 -7.38 17.62
N VAL A 30 5.45 -6.65 16.69
CA VAL A 30 6.79 -6.06 16.88
C VAL A 30 6.86 -5.04 18.03
N PHE A 31 5.72 -4.50 18.47
CA PHE A 31 5.61 -3.65 19.66
C PHE A 31 5.06 -4.41 20.89
N GLY A 32 5.23 -5.74 20.93
CA GLY A 32 4.79 -6.58 22.04
C GLY A 32 3.26 -6.67 22.20
N GLY A 33 2.50 -6.41 21.12
CA GLY A 33 1.05 -6.31 21.17
C GLY A 33 0.52 -4.96 21.66
N PHE A 34 1.37 -3.94 21.83
CA PHE A 34 0.92 -2.59 22.14
C PHE A 34 -0.04 -2.08 21.04
N PRO A 35 -1.20 -1.49 21.39
CA PRO A 35 -2.14 -0.99 20.41
C PRO A 35 -1.64 0.33 19.81
N CYS A 36 -1.28 0.30 18.54
CA CYS A 36 -1.11 1.52 17.74
C CYS A 36 -1.93 1.40 16.45
N THR A 37 -2.21 2.54 15.82
CA THR A 37 -2.80 2.58 14.48
C THR A 37 -1.84 1.97 13.45
N ALA A 38 -2.30 1.00 12.66
CA ALA A 38 -1.48 0.25 11.71
C ALA A 38 -2.32 -0.35 10.55
N TRP A 39 -1.71 -0.50 9.38
CA TRP A 39 -2.35 -1.07 8.19
C TRP A 39 -2.37 -2.60 8.20
N PHE A 40 -1.38 -3.25 8.79
CA PHE A 40 -1.31 -4.70 8.94
C PHE A 40 -0.36 -5.02 10.10
N ASP A 41 -0.46 -6.21 10.67
CA ASP A 41 0.47 -6.64 11.72
C ASP A 41 1.84 -6.99 11.13
N VAL A 42 2.88 -6.82 11.94
CA VAL A 42 4.27 -7.12 11.61
C VAL A 42 4.86 -7.87 12.79
N GLY A 43 5.00 -9.19 12.64
CA GLY A 43 5.59 -10.07 13.66
C GLY A 43 7.08 -9.82 13.83
N GLU A 44 7.85 -10.07 12.78
CA GLU A 44 9.27 -9.75 12.70
C GLU A 44 9.55 -8.75 11.57
N LEU A 45 10.66 -8.02 11.70
CA LEU A 45 11.15 -7.10 10.67
C LEU A 45 12.12 -7.80 9.66
N SER A 46 12.00 -9.12 9.54
CA SER A 46 12.74 -10.02 8.63
C SER A 46 11.95 -10.26 7.32
N GLU A 47 12.64 -10.51 6.20
CA GLU A 47 11.96 -10.91 4.95
C GLU A 47 11.48 -12.37 4.99
N ASP A 48 12.03 -13.17 5.90
CA ASP A 48 11.67 -14.58 6.09
C ASP A 48 10.38 -14.78 6.89
N GLY A 49 9.97 -13.80 7.71
CA GLY A 49 8.75 -13.84 8.53
C GLY A 49 7.45 -14.05 7.73
N PRO A 50 6.36 -14.47 8.38
CA PRO A 50 5.05 -14.60 7.76
C PRO A 50 4.46 -13.23 7.42
N ASP A 51 3.94 -13.08 6.20
CA ASP A 51 3.17 -11.91 5.77
C ASP A 51 1.76 -11.93 6.39
N ASP A 52 1.30 -10.82 6.99
CA ASP A 52 -0.10 -10.62 7.40
C ASP A 52 -1.01 -10.37 6.17
N VAL A 53 -1.29 -11.44 5.42
CA VAL A 53 -2.12 -11.38 4.20
C VAL A 53 -3.54 -10.92 4.51
N GLU A 54 -4.09 -11.26 5.68
CA GLU A 54 -5.46 -10.90 6.06
C GLU A 54 -5.59 -9.40 6.38
N GLY A 55 -4.71 -8.85 7.21
CA GLY A 55 -4.66 -7.42 7.49
C GLY A 55 -4.29 -6.59 6.28
N MET A 56 -3.42 -7.09 5.39
CA MET A 56 -3.11 -6.43 4.12
C MET A 56 -4.27 -6.45 3.13
N ASP A 57 -5.01 -7.55 2.99
CA ASP A 57 -6.23 -7.60 2.19
C ASP A 57 -7.30 -6.67 2.77
N SER A 58 -7.48 -6.67 4.10
CA SER A 58 -8.42 -5.78 4.80
C SER A 58 -8.10 -4.30 4.53
N SER A 59 -6.83 -3.90 4.61
CA SER A 59 -6.42 -2.51 4.33
C SER A 59 -6.45 -2.16 2.84
N ALA A 60 -6.10 -3.09 1.94
CA ALA A 60 -6.24 -2.89 0.50
C ALA A 60 -7.72 -2.85 0.07
N ALA A 61 -8.63 -3.50 0.81
CA ALA A 61 -10.08 -3.36 0.65
C ALA A 61 -10.59 -2.04 1.21
N HIS A 62 -10.12 -1.60 2.38
CA HIS A 62 -10.45 -0.28 2.94
C HIS A 62 -10.05 0.85 1.97
N VAL A 63 -8.82 0.85 1.47
CA VAL A 63 -8.34 1.80 0.48
C VAL A 63 -9.16 1.71 -0.82
N ALA A 64 -9.45 0.51 -1.32
CA ALA A 64 -10.28 0.35 -2.51
C ALA A 64 -11.72 0.87 -2.32
N ASN A 65 -12.30 0.75 -1.12
CA ASN A 65 -13.63 1.25 -0.79
C ASN A 65 -13.70 2.78 -0.65
N LEU A 66 -12.61 3.44 -0.27
CA LEU A 66 -12.51 4.91 -0.34
C LEU A 66 -12.48 5.37 -1.81
N LEU A 67 -11.66 4.70 -2.62
CA LEU A 67 -11.41 5.06 -4.02
C LEU A 67 -12.56 4.69 -4.98
N SER A 68 -13.42 3.73 -4.62
CA SER A 68 -14.61 3.37 -5.39
C SER A 68 -15.77 4.36 -5.29
N THR A 69 -15.62 5.42 -4.49
CA THR A 69 -16.59 6.54 -4.42
C THR A 69 -16.37 7.61 -5.49
N GLU A 70 -15.24 7.58 -6.21
CA GLU A 70 -14.97 8.55 -7.28
C GLU A 70 -15.67 8.20 -8.61
N PRO A 71 -15.99 9.19 -9.47
CA PRO A 71 -16.49 8.95 -10.81
C PRO A 71 -15.56 8.11 -11.70
N ALA A 72 -16.14 7.31 -12.61
CA ALA A 72 -15.43 6.32 -13.42
C ALA A 72 -14.44 6.88 -14.46
N ASP A 73 -14.49 8.19 -14.73
CA ASP A 73 -13.54 8.92 -15.57
C ASP A 73 -12.32 9.46 -14.80
N ILE A 74 -12.35 9.44 -13.45
CA ILE A 74 -11.22 9.85 -12.61
C ILE A 74 -10.12 8.78 -12.60
N LYS A 75 -8.87 9.21 -12.79
CA LYS A 75 -7.69 8.34 -12.71
C LYS A 75 -7.30 8.11 -11.27
N ILE A 76 -7.50 6.89 -10.79
CA ILE A 76 -7.18 6.49 -9.42
C ILE A 76 -5.70 6.17 -9.26
N GLY A 77 -5.04 6.75 -8.27
CA GLY A 77 -3.70 6.38 -7.82
C GLY A 77 -3.70 6.00 -6.34
N VAL A 78 -2.72 5.21 -5.92
CA VAL A 78 -2.50 4.88 -4.49
C VAL A 78 -1.02 5.07 -4.15
N GLY A 79 -0.73 5.58 -2.96
CA GLY A 79 0.65 5.78 -2.53
C GLY A 79 0.76 5.96 -1.04
N GLY A 80 1.99 5.93 -0.53
CA GLY A 80 2.25 6.14 0.88
C GLY A 80 3.73 6.05 1.23
N PHE A 81 3.98 6.02 2.54
CA PHE A 81 5.31 5.94 3.13
C PHE A 81 5.43 4.70 4.04
N SER A 82 6.60 4.04 4.05
CA SER A 82 6.92 2.86 4.89
C SER A 82 5.82 1.78 4.87
N MET A 83 5.08 1.55 5.96
CA MET A 83 3.96 0.58 5.97
C MET A 83 2.84 0.97 4.98
N GLY A 84 2.52 2.26 4.84
CA GLY A 84 1.58 2.73 3.83
C GLY A 84 2.09 2.58 2.40
N ALA A 85 3.41 2.69 2.18
CA ALA A 85 4.03 2.33 0.90
C ALA A 85 3.89 0.83 0.62
N ALA A 86 4.08 -0.01 1.64
CA ALA A 86 3.89 -1.45 1.53
C ALA A 86 2.42 -1.82 1.22
N THR A 87 1.43 -1.16 1.83
CA THR A 87 -0.01 -1.32 1.48
C THR A 87 -0.33 -0.84 0.06
N ALA A 88 0.26 0.27 -0.39
CA ALA A 88 0.10 0.76 -1.77
C ALA A 88 0.70 -0.21 -2.79
N LEU A 89 1.87 -0.77 -2.51
CA LEU A 89 2.53 -1.77 -3.36
C LEU A 89 1.82 -3.14 -3.32
N TYR A 90 1.30 -3.56 -2.16
CA TYR A 90 0.45 -4.74 -2.05
C TYR A 90 -0.81 -4.60 -2.92
N SER A 91 -1.48 -3.43 -2.85
CA SER A 91 -2.62 -3.06 -3.70
C SER A 91 -2.27 -3.10 -5.19
N ALA A 92 -1.06 -2.67 -5.58
CA ALA A 92 -0.54 -2.83 -6.94
C ALA A 92 -0.48 -4.31 -7.37
N THR A 93 -0.04 -5.22 -6.49
CA THR A 93 -0.05 -6.66 -6.78
C THR A 93 -1.47 -7.22 -6.90
N CYS A 94 -2.41 -6.75 -6.09
CA CYS A 94 -3.81 -7.18 -6.13
C CYS A 94 -4.50 -6.72 -7.43
N PHE A 95 -4.29 -5.47 -7.84
CA PHE A 95 -4.73 -4.97 -9.16
C PHE A 95 -4.09 -5.76 -10.32
N ALA A 96 -2.77 -5.98 -10.28
CA ALA A 96 -2.09 -6.78 -11.30
C ALA A 96 -2.70 -8.19 -11.40
N ASN A 97 -2.78 -8.92 -10.29
CA ASN A 97 -3.42 -10.24 -10.16
C ASN A 97 -4.92 -10.21 -10.53
N GLY A 98 -5.59 -9.06 -10.38
CA GLY A 98 -7.05 -8.88 -10.49
C GLY A 98 -7.83 -9.33 -9.25
N LYS A 99 -7.13 -9.68 -8.17
CA LYS A 99 -7.71 -10.24 -6.94
C LYS A 99 -6.78 -10.08 -5.72
N TYR A 100 -7.42 -9.99 -4.55
CA TYR A 100 -6.83 -10.04 -3.21
C TYR A 100 -6.12 -11.38 -2.93
N GLY A 101 -5.38 -11.47 -1.82
CA GLY A 101 -4.72 -12.69 -1.36
C GLY A 101 -5.71 -13.82 -1.05
N ASN A 102 -6.81 -13.48 -0.40
CA ASN A 102 -7.99 -14.33 -0.15
C ASN A 102 -8.76 -14.75 -1.41
N GLY A 103 -8.38 -14.24 -2.59
CA GLY A 103 -8.96 -14.62 -3.89
C GLY A 103 -10.15 -13.78 -4.36
N ASN A 104 -10.71 -12.89 -3.52
CA ASN A 104 -11.79 -11.99 -3.94
C ASN A 104 -11.33 -11.02 -5.04
N PRO A 105 -12.18 -10.61 -6.00
CA PRO A 105 -11.80 -9.67 -7.06
C PRO A 105 -11.33 -8.32 -6.52
N TYR A 106 -10.28 -7.74 -7.11
CA TYR A 106 -9.82 -6.38 -6.78
C TYR A 106 -10.62 -5.36 -7.61
N PRO A 107 -11.42 -4.47 -7.00
CA PRO A 107 -12.45 -3.71 -7.73
C PRO A 107 -11.95 -2.41 -8.38
N VAL A 108 -10.80 -1.88 -7.97
CA VAL A 108 -10.31 -0.56 -8.39
C VAL A 108 -9.29 -0.67 -9.53
N ASN A 109 -9.44 0.18 -10.54
CA ASN A 109 -8.52 0.28 -11.67
C ASN A 109 -7.39 1.28 -11.39
N LEU A 110 -6.22 0.79 -10.95
CA LEU A 110 -5.09 1.64 -10.59
C LEU A 110 -4.36 2.20 -11.82
N SER A 111 -4.18 3.52 -11.84
CA SER A 111 -3.52 4.28 -12.91
C SER A 111 -2.05 4.62 -12.61
N ALA A 112 -1.65 4.64 -11.33
CA ALA A 112 -0.26 4.81 -10.88
C ALA A 112 -0.12 4.41 -9.39
N VAL A 113 1.10 4.01 -8.97
CA VAL A 113 1.43 3.73 -7.56
C VAL A 113 2.74 4.39 -7.14
N VAL A 114 2.78 4.94 -5.91
CA VAL A 114 3.97 5.60 -5.34
C VAL A 114 4.36 4.98 -3.99
N GLY A 115 5.56 4.39 -3.91
CA GLY A 115 6.12 3.82 -2.68
C GLY A 115 7.34 4.58 -2.18
N LEU A 116 7.21 5.26 -1.03
CA LEU A 116 8.30 6.01 -0.39
C LEU A 116 8.85 5.24 0.82
N SER A 117 10.14 4.90 0.81
CA SER A 117 10.84 4.20 1.91
C SER A 117 10.14 2.93 2.42
N GLY A 118 9.40 2.24 1.54
CA GLY A 118 8.67 1.00 1.82
C GLY A 118 9.41 -0.26 1.41
N TRP A 119 8.70 -1.39 1.53
CA TRP A 119 9.05 -2.70 1.01
C TRP A 119 7.87 -3.26 0.19
N LEU A 120 8.06 -4.39 -0.49
CA LEU A 120 7.00 -5.11 -1.20
C LEU A 120 6.59 -6.36 -0.42
N PRO A 121 5.40 -6.40 0.23
CA PRO A 121 4.93 -7.59 0.90
C PRO A 121 4.60 -8.74 -0.06
N CYS A 122 4.62 -9.96 0.46
CA CYS A 122 4.36 -11.20 -0.28
C CYS A 122 5.22 -11.34 -1.56
N SER A 123 6.41 -10.75 -1.61
CA SER A 123 7.31 -10.73 -2.77
C SER A 123 7.55 -12.13 -3.36
N ARG A 124 7.74 -13.12 -2.49
CA ARG A 124 7.84 -14.56 -2.78
C ARG A 124 6.69 -15.11 -3.66
N SER A 125 5.49 -14.54 -3.55
CA SER A 125 4.30 -14.91 -4.34
C SER A 125 4.14 -14.14 -5.66
N LEU A 126 4.87 -13.03 -5.85
CA LEU A 126 4.62 -12.07 -6.93
C LEU A 126 4.69 -12.71 -8.31
N LYS A 127 5.73 -13.53 -8.56
CA LYS A 127 5.91 -14.22 -9.85
C LYS A 127 4.66 -15.01 -10.23
N ASN A 128 4.17 -15.85 -9.30
CA ASN A 128 2.98 -16.68 -9.51
C ASN A 128 1.71 -15.82 -9.69
N LYS A 129 1.59 -14.68 -9.01
CA LYS A 129 0.47 -13.71 -9.22
C LYS A 129 0.51 -13.09 -10.62
N VAL A 130 1.66 -12.67 -11.11
CA VAL A 130 1.82 -12.00 -12.43
C VAL A 130 1.72 -13.00 -13.59
N GLU A 131 2.33 -14.18 -13.46
CA GLU A 131 2.28 -15.25 -14.47
C GLU A 131 0.94 -16.01 -14.51
N SER A 132 0.05 -15.77 -13.53
CA SER A 132 -1.26 -16.43 -13.43
C SER A 132 -2.17 -16.27 -14.66
N SER A 133 -2.00 -15.19 -15.42
CA SER A 133 -2.75 -14.96 -16.66
C SER A 133 -2.09 -13.89 -17.53
N GLN A 134 -2.33 -13.94 -18.85
CA GLN A 134 -1.88 -12.89 -19.77
C GLN A 134 -2.50 -11.51 -19.43
N ALA A 135 -3.69 -11.49 -18.81
CA ALA A 135 -4.30 -10.26 -18.32
C ALA A 135 -3.53 -9.66 -17.12
N ALA A 136 -3.05 -10.50 -16.20
CA ALA A 136 -2.25 -10.06 -15.06
C ALA A 136 -0.86 -9.56 -15.50
N ALA A 137 -0.19 -10.28 -16.39
CA ALA A 137 1.06 -9.85 -17.01
C ALA A 137 0.92 -8.49 -17.73
N ARG A 138 -0.18 -8.27 -18.46
CA ARG A 138 -0.48 -6.98 -19.11
C ARG A 138 -0.66 -5.85 -18.09
N ARG A 139 -1.49 -6.03 -17.06
CA ARG A 139 -1.71 -5.01 -16.01
C ARG A 139 -0.42 -4.68 -15.25
N ALA A 140 0.40 -5.69 -14.94
CA ALA A 140 1.69 -5.49 -14.29
C ALA A 140 2.66 -4.67 -15.18
N ALA A 141 2.71 -4.97 -16.48
CA ALA A 141 3.58 -4.26 -17.42
C ALA A 141 3.10 -2.84 -17.76
N SER A 142 1.80 -2.53 -17.61
CA SER A 142 1.23 -1.21 -17.92
C SER A 142 1.15 -0.25 -16.74
N LEU A 143 1.32 -0.72 -15.50
CA LEU A 143 1.13 0.08 -14.29
C LEU A 143 2.39 0.91 -13.95
N PRO A 144 2.32 2.26 -13.93
CA PRO A 144 3.44 3.09 -13.49
C PRO A 144 3.68 2.92 -11.99
N LEU A 145 4.91 2.51 -11.63
CA LEU A 145 5.38 2.42 -10.24
C LEU A 145 6.52 3.42 -10.02
N LEU A 146 6.37 4.33 -9.05
CA LEU A 146 7.47 5.17 -8.56
C LEU A 146 7.94 4.65 -7.20
N LEU A 147 9.22 4.31 -7.10
CA LEU A 147 9.88 3.85 -5.88
C LEU A 147 11.00 4.81 -5.49
N CYS A 148 10.98 5.32 -4.26
CA CYS A 148 12.03 6.17 -3.72
C CYS A 148 12.51 5.64 -2.37
N HIS A 149 13.83 5.55 -2.17
CA HIS A 149 14.43 5.02 -0.94
C HIS A 149 15.74 5.74 -0.62
N GLY A 150 15.95 6.12 0.65
CA GLY A 150 17.17 6.81 1.09
C GLY A 150 18.32 5.83 1.37
N ARG A 151 19.52 6.12 0.85
CA ARG A 151 20.71 5.26 1.04
C ARG A 151 21.37 5.35 2.44
N GLY A 152 20.96 6.31 3.27
CA GLY A 152 21.63 6.63 4.55
C GLY A 152 21.14 5.86 5.78
N LEU A 153 20.18 4.95 5.65
CA LEU A 153 19.53 4.28 6.79
C LEU A 153 20.12 2.89 7.04
N CYS A 154 21.35 2.86 7.57
CA CYS A 154 21.98 1.63 8.05
C CYS A 154 21.56 1.35 9.50
N ASN A 155 20.72 0.32 9.67
CA ASN A 155 20.18 -0.21 10.93
C ASN A 155 19.21 0.72 11.70
N LEU A 156 18.05 0.15 12.03
CA LEU A 156 16.84 0.76 12.62
C LEU A 156 16.00 1.63 11.65
N LYS A 157 14.68 1.43 11.72
CA LYS A 157 13.63 2.07 10.90
C LYS A 157 13.01 3.26 11.66
N ILE A 158 12.00 3.95 11.07
CA ILE A 158 11.36 5.26 11.47
C ILE A 158 12.07 6.43 10.73
N TRP A 159 11.41 7.39 10.08
CA TRP A 159 10.16 8.11 10.43
C TRP A 159 9.03 8.08 9.38
N PHE A 160 7.80 7.91 9.89
CA PHE A 160 6.44 8.03 9.30
C PHE A 160 6.17 9.31 8.46
N ILE A 161 5.00 9.60 7.85
CA ILE A 161 3.54 9.42 8.12
C ILE A 161 2.86 9.19 6.71
N SER A 162 1.56 9.08 6.40
CA SER A 162 0.39 8.39 6.98
C SER A 162 0.39 8.21 8.49
N SER A 163 -0.61 8.79 9.19
CA SER A 163 -0.63 8.65 10.63
C SER A 163 -1.14 7.27 11.02
N ALA A 164 -0.22 6.56 11.65
CA ALA A 164 -0.52 6.16 12.99
C ALA A 164 -0.54 7.41 13.90
N ASP A 165 -1.62 7.62 14.65
CA ASP A 165 -1.72 8.57 15.77
C ASP A 165 -1.28 7.87 17.08
#